data_AF-A0A2G2ZMG3-F1
#
_entry.id   AF-A0A2G2ZMG3-F1
#
_cell.length_a   1.000
_cell.length_b   1.000
_cell.length_c   1.000
_cell.angle_alpha   90.00
_cell.angle_beta   90.00
_cell.angle_gamma   90.00
#
_symmetry.space_group_name_H-M   'P 1'
#
loop_
_entity.id
_entity.type
_entity.pdbx_description
1 polymer ?
#
loop_
_entity_poly.entity_id
_entity_poly.type
_entity_poly.pdbx_seq_one_letter_code
_entity_poly.pdbx_strand_id
1 'polypeptide(L)'
;MLRFLPSTLAAAAIFTTQCTLSVSREWNITCEKHSSYGKNQILECSKLMVSFHQKATVGKLTGVYRKYNTSKYGNALRCEPASFLLEAWF
;
A
#
# COMPACT_ATOMS: atom_id res chain seq x y z
N MET A 1 -19.37 -9.17 2.45
CA MET A 1 -19.16 -8.04 1.50
C MET A 1 -17.79 -7.43 1.80
N LEU A 2 -16.96 -7.11 0.79
CA LEU A 2 -15.62 -6.54 1.02
C LEU A 2 -15.73 -5.09 1.51
N ARG A 3 -14.82 -4.68 2.42
CA ARG A 3 -14.88 -3.39 3.12
C ARG A 3 -14.65 -2.16 2.23
N PHE A 4 -13.88 -2.29 1.14
CA PHE A 4 -13.50 -1.19 0.26
C PHE A 4 -13.91 -1.47 -1.18
N LEU A 5 -14.26 -0.41 -1.92
CA LEU A 5 -14.52 -0.51 -3.36
C LEU A 5 -13.21 -0.80 -4.11
N PRO A 6 -13.28 -1.48 -5.28
CA PRO A 6 -12.10 -1.73 -6.12
C PRO A 6 -11.30 -0.47 -6.48
N SER A 7 -11.98 0.66 -6.74
CA SER A 7 -11.35 1.95 -7.04
C SER A 7 -10.59 2.52 -5.84
N THR A 8 -11.17 2.43 -4.63
CA THR A 8 -10.51 2.84 -3.39
C THR A 8 -9.29 1.96 -3.10
N LEU A 9 -9.40 0.64 -3.31
CA LEU A 9 -8.28 -0.30 -3.19
C LEU A 9 -7.13 0.08 -4.15
N ALA A 10 -7.44 0.38 -5.41
CA ALA A 10 -6.44 0.79 -6.38
C ALA A 10 -5.72 2.10 -5.97
N ALA A 11 -6.47 3.12 -5.57
CA ALA A 11 -5.90 4.40 -5.12
C ALA A 11 -5.03 4.21 -3.86
N ALA A 12 -5.51 3.44 -2.88
CA ALA A 12 -4.76 3.12 -1.67
C ALA A 12 -3.48 2.34 -1.95
N ALA A 13 -3.49 1.41 -2.92
CA ALA A 13 -2.31 0.65 -3.34
C ALA A 13 -1.25 1.56 -3.97
N ILE A 14 -1.66 2.52 -4.82
CA ILE A 14 -0.76 3.52 -5.41
C ILE A 14 -0.12 4.37 -4.31
N PHE A 15 -0.92 4.91 -3.39
CA PHE A 15 -0.40 5.72 -2.29
C PHE A 15 0.58 4.93 -1.40
N THR A 16 0.22 3.69 -1.06
CA THR A 16 1.09 2.80 -0.25
C THR A 16 2.41 2.52 -0.95
N THR A 17 2.38 2.33 -2.27
CA THR A 17 3.58 2.10 -3.09
C THR A 17 4.45 3.35 -3.17
N GLN A 18 3.86 4.54 -3.35
CA GLN A 18 4.59 5.81 -3.33
C GLN A 18 5.32 6.03 -2.00
N CYS A 19 4.65 5.69 -0.88
CA CYS A 19 5.25 5.77 0.45
C CYS A 19 6.38 4.75 0.63
N THR A 20 6.17 3.51 0.18
CA THR A 20 7.14 2.40 0.27
C THR A 20 8.42 2.70 -0.51
N LEU A 21 8.28 3.29 -1.70
CA LEU A 21 9.41 3.69 -2.55
C LEU A 21 10.01 5.05 -2.18
N SER A 22 9.58 5.67 -1.08
CA SER A 22 10.01 7.01 -0.65
C SER A 22 9.84 8.10 -1.73
N VAL A 23 8.89 7.92 -2.66
CA VAL A 23 8.58 8.89 -3.72
C VAL A 23 7.83 10.09 -3.14
N SER A 24 6.84 9.82 -2.30
CA SER A 24 6.04 10.84 -1.62
C SER A 24 5.40 10.23 -0.38
N ARG A 25 5.38 10.99 0.73
CA ARG A 25 4.59 10.65 1.93
C ARG A 25 3.20 11.31 1.91
N GLU A 26 2.93 12.08 0.88
CA GLU A 26 1.69 12.81 0.68
C GLU A 26 0.92 12.27 -0.52
N TRP A 27 -0.40 12.29 -0.40
CA TRP A 27 -1.28 12.07 -1.53
C TRP A 27 -1.42 13.38 -2.28
N ASN A 28 -0.79 13.48 -3.46
CA ASN A 28 -0.69 14.73 -4.17
C ASN A 28 -2.01 15.10 -4.88
N ILE A 29 -2.14 16.39 -5.19
CA ILE A 29 -3.34 16.97 -5.82
C ILE A 29 -3.66 16.31 -7.17
N THR A 30 -2.65 15.89 -7.93
CA THR A 30 -2.85 15.22 -9.23
C THR A 30 -3.53 13.86 -9.04
N CYS A 31 -3.03 13.05 -8.10
CA CYS A 31 -3.61 11.76 -7.75
C CYS A 31 -5.03 11.91 -7.21
N GLU A 32 -5.29 12.92 -6.36
CA GLU A 32 -6.64 13.22 -5.88
C GLU A 32 -7.59 13.62 -7.01
N LYS A 33 -7.17 14.52 -7.92
CA LYS A 33 -7.96 14.93 -9.08
C LYS A 33 -8.34 13.76 -9.99
N HIS A 34 -7.40 12.87 -10.29
CA HIS A 34 -7.66 11.75 -11.22
C HIS A 34 -8.38 10.57 -10.58
N SER A 35 -8.17 10.33 -9.28
CA SER A 35 -8.85 9.24 -8.57
C SER A 35 -10.18 9.66 -7.95
N SER A 36 -10.42 10.96 -7.79
CA SER A 36 -11.52 11.54 -7.01
C SER A 36 -11.52 11.13 -5.53
N TYR A 37 -10.38 10.65 -5.02
CA TYR A 37 -10.22 10.29 -3.61
C TYR A 37 -9.23 11.23 -2.92
N GLY A 38 -9.65 11.81 -1.80
CA GLY A 38 -8.77 12.52 -0.88
C GLY A 38 -7.99 11.56 0.03
N LYS A 39 -6.90 12.05 0.64
CA LYS A 39 -6.01 11.25 1.51
C LYS A 39 -6.79 10.49 2.59
N ASN A 40 -7.73 11.16 3.26
CA ASN A 40 -8.51 10.58 4.36
C ASN A 40 -9.37 9.38 3.94
N GLN A 41 -9.82 9.34 2.68
CA GLN A 41 -10.66 8.27 2.16
C GLN A 41 -9.88 6.99 1.85
N ILE A 42 -8.59 7.12 1.54
CA ILE A 42 -7.71 5.98 1.19
C ILE A 42 -6.80 5.57 2.34
N LEU A 43 -6.57 6.45 3.32
CA LEU A 43 -5.57 6.26 4.38
C LEU A 43 -5.81 4.98 5.18
N GLU A 44 -7.05 4.69 5.57
CA GLU A 44 -7.35 3.47 6.32
C GLU A 44 -7.03 2.21 5.52
N CYS A 45 -7.39 2.19 4.23
CA CYS A 45 -7.08 1.09 3.34
C CYS A 45 -5.57 0.91 3.16
N SER A 46 -4.83 2.01 3.02
CA SER A 46 -3.36 1.99 2.92
C SER A 46 -2.71 1.46 4.20
N LYS A 47 -3.19 1.85 5.39
CA LYS A 47 -2.70 1.30 6.67
C LYS A 47 -2.87 -0.22 6.71
N LEU A 48 -4.02 -0.74 6.28
CA LEU A 48 -4.23 -2.19 6.20
C LEU A 48 -3.25 -2.85 5.23
N MET A 49 -3.01 -2.26 4.05
CA MET A 49 -2.03 -2.78 3.08
C MET A 49 -0.61 -2.84 3.65
N VAL A 50 -0.16 -1.80 4.37
CA VAL A 50 1.14 -1.80 5.06
C VAL A 50 1.21 -2.92 6.10
N SER A 51 0.14 -3.11 6.88
CA SER A 51 0.09 -4.18 7.89
C SER A 51 0.18 -5.58 7.28
N PHE A 52 -0.39 -5.78 6.08
CA PHE A 52 -0.25 -7.02 5.32
C PHE A 52 1.15 -7.17 4.74
N HIS A 53 1.76 -6.09 4.25
CA HIS A 53 3.12 -6.10 3.74
C HIS A 53 4.13 -6.54 4.83
N GLN A 54 4.01 -6.00 6.06
CA GLN A 54 4.83 -6.41 7.22
C GLN A 54 4.74 -7.91 7.52
N LYS A 55 3.59 -8.53 7.25
CA LYS A 55 3.32 -9.94 7.57
C LYS A 55 3.40 -10.87 6.36
N ALA A 56 3.80 -10.35 5.20
CA ALA A 56 3.73 -11.08 3.92
C ALA A 56 4.64 -12.31 3.87
N THR A 57 5.73 -12.33 4.65
CA THR A 57 6.68 -13.44 4.75
C THR A 57 6.31 -14.48 5.81
N VAL A 58 5.62 -14.06 6.88
CA VAL A 58 5.39 -14.89 8.09
C VAL A 58 3.97 -15.48 8.13
N GLY A 59 3.05 -14.96 7.32
CA GLY A 59 1.67 -15.44 7.28
C GLY A 59 1.51 -16.86 6.72
N LYS A 60 0.34 -17.48 6.97
CA LYS A 60 -0.03 -18.80 6.42
C LYS A 60 -0.06 -18.81 4.88
N LEU A 61 -0.37 -17.67 4.26
CA LEU A 61 -0.52 -17.51 2.81
C LEU A 61 0.61 -16.65 2.23
N THR A 62 1.72 -17.29 1.84
CA THR A 62 2.90 -16.58 1.27
C THR A 62 2.98 -16.64 -0.25
N GLY A 63 1.96 -17.16 -0.95
CA GLY A 63 2.02 -17.41 -2.40
C GLY A 63 2.25 -16.13 -3.22
N VAL A 64 1.53 -15.07 -2.87
CA VAL A 64 1.71 -13.74 -3.49
C VAL A 64 3.10 -13.19 -3.17
N TYR A 65 3.57 -13.36 -1.92
CA TYR A 65 4.91 -12.94 -1.54
C TYR A 65 5.99 -13.59 -2.42
N ARG A 66 5.95 -14.93 -2.51
CA ARG A 66 6.90 -15.70 -3.32
C ARG A 66 6.83 -15.29 -4.80
N LYS A 67 5.63 -15.07 -5.35
CA LYS A 67 5.44 -14.67 -6.75
C LYS A 67 6.13 -13.33 -7.05
N TYR A 68 5.84 -12.29 -6.28
CA TYR A 68 6.33 -10.93 -6.54
C TYR A 68 7.74 -10.66 -5.96
N ASN A 69 8.30 -11.60 -5.19
CA ASN A 69 9.72 -11.63 -4.82
C ASN A 69 10.60 -12.40 -5.84
N THR A 70 10.13 -12.57 -7.07
CA THR A 70 10.94 -13.10 -8.17
C THR A 70 11.51 -11.97 -9.03
N SER A 71 12.62 -12.23 -9.73
CA SER A 71 13.24 -11.28 -10.65
C SER A 71 12.30 -10.82 -11.76
N LYS A 72 11.33 -11.64 -12.17
CA LYS A 72 10.27 -11.28 -13.14
C LYS A 72 9.51 -10.01 -12.74
N TYR A 73 9.34 -9.77 -11.44
CA TYR A 73 8.66 -8.59 -10.91
C TYR A 73 9.63 -7.65 -10.18
N GLY A 74 10.92 -7.68 -10.54
CA GLY A 74 11.95 -6.82 -9.94
C GLY A 74 12.19 -7.07 -8.45
N ASN A 75 11.76 -8.21 -7.91
CA ASN A 75 11.76 -8.48 -6.47
C ASN A 75 11.03 -7.40 -5.65
N ALA A 76 9.92 -6.86 -6.16
CA ALA A 76 9.20 -5.72 -5.56
C ALA A 76 8.84 -5.89 -4.08
N LEU A 77 8.68 -7.15 -3.61
CA LEU A 77 8.38 -7.44 -2.20
C LEU A 77 9.60 -7.52 -1.28
N ARG A 78 10.79 -7.11 -1.75
CA ARG A 78 11.96 -6.85 -0.88
C ARG A 78 11.97 -5.44 -0.31
N CYS A 79 11.13 -4.54 -0.81
CA CYS A 79 11.03 -3.19 -0.28
C CYS A 79 10.50 -3.24 1.16
N GLU A 80 11.05 -2.39 2.03
CA GLU A 80 10.55 -2.29 3.40
C GLU A 80 9.13 -1.69 3.42
N PRO A 81 8.19 -2.23 4.21
CA PRO A 81 6.87 -1.65 4.37
C PRO A 81 6.94 -0.20 4.86
N ALA A 82 6.04 0.65 4.37
CA ALA A 82 5.88 2.05 4.79
C ALA A 82 5.32 2.17 6.24
N SER A 83 6.08 1.68 7.22
CA SER A 83 5.64 1.50 8.61
C SER A 83 5.24 2.80 9.30
N PHE A 84 5.80 3.94 8.87
CA PHE A 84 5.39 5.26 9.37
C PHE A 84 3.90 5.58 9.15
N LEU A 85 3.24 4.95 8.17
CA LEU A 85 1.79 5.12 7.99
C LEU A 85 0.98 4.51 9.12
N LEU A 86 1.56 3.57 9.88
CA LEU A 86 0.91 2.92 11.02
C LEU A 86 1.12 3.69 12.33
N GLU A 87 2.12 4.56 12.39
CA GLU A 87 2.39 5.40 13.54
C GLU A 87 1.25 6.42 13.70
N ALA A 88 0.70 6.52 14.91
CA ALA A 88 -0.20 7.61 15.25
C ALA A 88 0.65 8.89 15.31
N TRP A 89 0.26 9.91 14.55
CA TRP A 89 0.76 11.26 14.78
C TRP A 89 0.18 11.69 16.13
N PHE A 90 1.00 11.66 17.19
CA PHE A 90 0.69 12.27 18.48
C PHE A 90 0.89 13.78 18.39
#